data_AF-A0A7W0R420-F1
#
_entry.id   AF-A0A7W0R420-F1
#
_cell.length_a   1.000
_cell.length_b   1.000
_cell.length_c   1.000
_cell.angle_alpha   90.00
_cell.angle_beta   90.00
_cell.angle_gamma   90.00
#
_symmetry.space_group_name_H-M   'P 1'
#
loop_
_entity.id
_entity.type
_entity.pdbx_description
1 polymer ?
#
loop_
_entity_poly.entity_id
_entity_poly.type
_entity_poly.pdbx_seq_one_letter_code
_entity_poly.pdbx_strand_id
1 'polypeptide(L)' 'MPTKFLLCRDDRFFPADFMRRVVRERLGIAPDEIGGSHCVALSRPKELADRLEGYLDSMRA' A
#
# COMPACT_ATOMS: atom_id res chain seq x y z
N MET A 1 4.78 -16.52 1.03
CA MET A 1 3.43 -16.18 0.50
C MET A 1 3.58 -14.97 -0.41
N PRO A 2 2.71 -14.77 -1.43
CA PRO A 2 2.72 -13.56 -2.22
C PRO A 2 2.40 -12.35 -1.34
N THR A 3 3.32 -11.40 -1.26
CA THR A 3 3.18 -10.19 -0.42
C THR A 3 3.04 -8.97 -1.32
N LYS A 4 2.05 -8.13 -1.04
CA LYS A 4 1.88 -6.80 -1.63
C LYS A 4 2.05 -5.75 -0.54
N PHE A 5 2.64 -4.61 -0.90
CA PHE A 5 2.75 -3.45 -0.02
C PHE A 5 2.03 -2.26 -0.68
N LEU A 6 1.06 -1.69 0.03
CA LEU A 6 0.32 -0.50 -0.40
C LEU A 6 0.72 0.70 0.46
N LEU A 7 1.47 1.63 -0.13
CA LEU A 7 2.01 2.81 0.53
C LEU A 7 1.01 3.96 0.54
N CYS A 8 0.79 4.54 1.71
CA CYS A 8 0.00 5.77 1.89
C CYS A 8 0.89 7.00 1.67
N ARG A 9 0.67 7.75 0.58
CA ARG A 9 1.58 8.85 0.17
C ARG A 9 1.62 10.04 1.14
N ASP A 10 0.54 10.28 1.88
CA ASP A 10 0.38 11.43 2.77
C ASP A 10 0.63 11.05 4.24
N ASP A 11 1.22 9.88 4.49
CA ASP A 11 1.60 9.43 5.82
C ASP A 11 2.78 10.24 6.36
N ARG A 12 2.56 10.94 7.47
CA ARG A 12 3.58 11.75 8.17
C ARG A 12 4.30 10.98 9.28
N PHE A 13 3.76 9.83 9.69
CA PHE A 13 4.35 8.95 10.69
C PHE A 13 5.37 8.01 10.06
N PHE A 14 5.04 7.45 8.88
CA PHE A 14 5.96 6.71 8.03
C PHE A 14 6.08 7.36 6.64
N PRO A 15 6.99 8.35 6.48
CA PRO A 15 7.12 9.11 5.23
C PRO A 15 7.33 8.22 4.00
N ALA A 16 6.73 8.61 2.88
CA ALA A 16 6.71 7.82 1.64
C ALA A 16 8.11 7.41 1.16
N ASP A 17 9.07 8.34 1.14
CA ASP A 17 10.43 8.04 0.67
C ASP A 17 11.17 7.04 1.57
N PHE A 18 10.93 7.13 2.88
CA PHE A 18 11.46 6.17 3.83
C PHE A 18 10.90 4.77 3.54
N MET A 19 9.58 4.65 3.39
CA MET A 19 8.94 3.37 3.15
C MET A 19 9.25 2.78 1.78
N ARG A 20 9.36 3.58 0.71
CA ARG A 20 9.82 3.11 -0.61
C ARG A 20 11.18 2.43 -0.52
N ARG A 21 12.11 3.02 0.24
CA ARG A 21 13.44 2.45 0.46
C ARG A 21 13.35 1.15 1.28
N VAL A 22 12.63 1.15 2.40
CA VAL A 22 12.47 -0.04 3.24
C VAL A 22 11.84 -1.20 2.47
N VAL A 23 10.77 -0.95 1.72
CA VAL A 23 10.07 -1.98 0.93
C VAL A 23 11.00 -2.57 -0.12
N ARG A 24 11.75 -1.73 -0.85
CA ARG A 24 12.74 -2.21 -1.81
C ARG A 24 13.84 -3.04 -1.14
N GLU A 25 14.40 -2.57 -0.03
CA GLU A 25 15.52 -3.23 0.67
C GLU A 25 15.10 -4.54 1.37
N ARG A 26 13.89 -4.59 1.93
CA ARG A 26 13.42 -5.72 2.76
C ARG A 26 12.59 -6.72 1.97
N LEU A 27 11.77 -6.25 1.04
CA LEU A 27 10.81 -7.07 0.30
C LEU A 27 11.21 -7.27 -1.17
N GLY A 28 12.18 -6.51 -1.69
CA GLY A 28 12.65 -6.65 -3.08
C GLY A 28 11.62 -6.24 -4.13
N ILE A 29 10.57 -5.52 -3.74
CA ILE A 29 9.47 -5.08 -4.61
C ILE A 29 9.35 -3.56 -4.62
N ALA A 30 8.73 -3.01 -5.67
CA ALA A 30 8.23 -1.65 -5.64
C ALA A 30 6.85 -1.63 -4.93
N PRO A 31 6.59 -0.68 -4.02
CA PRO A 31 5.27 -0.55 -3.42
C PRO A 31 4.27 -0.02 -4.46
N ASP A 32 3.04 -0.50 -4.36
CA ASP A 32 1.91 0.21 -4.94
C ASP A 32 1.56 1.40 -4.04
N GLU A 33 0.89 2.42 -4.58
CA GLU A 33 0.63 3.64 -3.82
C GLU A 33 -0.84 4.05 -3.84
N ILE A 34 -1.31 4.58 -2.71
CA ILE A 34 -2.65 5.16 -2.52
C ILE A 34 -2.50 6.54 -1.86
N GLY A 35 -3.47 7.42 -2.10
CA GLY A 35 -3.57 8.67 -1.33
C GLY A 35 -4.00 8.39 0.11
N GLY A 36 -3.80 9.35 1.01
CA GLY A 36 -4.22 9.25 2.40
C GLY A 36 -3.06 9.15 3.39
N SER A 37 -3.41 9.41 4.66
CA SER A 37 -2.47 9.38 5.78
C SER A 37 -2.36 7.97 6.37
N HIS A 38 -1.68 7.84 7.51
CA HIS A 38 -1.39 6.57 8.18
C HIS A 38 -2.64 5.68 8.35
N CYS A 39 -3.75 6.27 8.79
CA CYS A 39 -5.01 5.57 8.99
C CYS A 39 -5.89 5.59 7.73
N VAL A 40 -5.40 5.07 6.60
CA VAL A 40 -6.14 5.04 5.33
C VAL A 40 -7.43 4.22 5.41
N ALA A 41 -7.48 3.19 6.26
CA ALA A 41 -8.69 2.40 6.51
C ALA A 41 -9.83 3.22 7.13
N LEU A 42 -9.53 4.34 7.83
CA LEU A 42 -10.54 5.25 8.38
C LEU A 42 -10.83 6.41 7.45
N SER A 43 -9.80 6.98 6.82
CA SER A 43 -9.93 8.18 6.00
C SER A 43 -10.44 7.91 4.57
N ARG A 44 -10.13 6.73 4.01
CA ARG A 44 -10.49 6.32 2.64
C ARG A 44 -10.90 4.83 2.57
N PRO A 45 -11.85 4.37 3.39
CA PRO A 45 -12.19 2.95 3.52
C PRO A 45 -12.60 2.29 2.20
N LYS A 46 -13.41 2.98 1.39
CA LYS A 46 -13.91 2.44 0.12
C LYS A 46 -12.79 2.29 -0.93
N GLU A 47 -11.99 3.33 -1.13
CA GLU A 47 -10.85 3.30 -2.06
C GLU A 47 -9.84 2.21 -1.67
N LEU A 48 -9.59 2.04 -0.37
CA LEU A 48 -8.75 0.96 0.13
C LEU A 48 -9.35 -0.42 -0.17
N ALA A 49 -10.64 -0.63 0.12
CA ALA A 49 -11.32 -1.90 -0.14
C ALA A 49 -11.27 -2.26 -1.63
N ASP A 50 -11.61 -1.32 -2.51
CA ASP A 50 -11.58 -1.52 -3.97
C ASP A 50 -10.15 -1.93 -4.43
N ARG A 51 -9.09 -1.35 -3.83
CA ARG A 51 -7.69 -1.73 -4.16
C ARG A 51 -7.34 -3.14 -3.72
N LEU A 52 -7.83 -3.56 -2.55
CA LEU A 52 -7.60 -4.91 -2.01
C LEU A 52 -8.35 -5.98 -2.79
N GLU A 53 -9.61 -5.71 -3.17
CA GLU A 53 -10.40 -6.59 -4.04
C GLU A 53 -9.73 -6.76 -5.40
N GLY A 54 -9.22 -5.67 -6.00
CA GLY A 54 -8.46 -5.74 -7.24
C GLY A 54 -7.21 -6.64 -7.16
N TYR A 55 -6.53 -6.71 -6.01
CA TYR A 55 -5.45 -7.67 -5.84
C TYR A 55 -5.95 -9.11 -5.80
N LEU A 56 -7.04 -9.37 -5.08
CA LEU A 56 -7.62 -10.69 -4.97
C LEU A 56 -8.07 -11.22 -6.33
N ASP A 57 -8.69 -10.38 -7.15
CA ASP A 57 -9.11 -10.76 -8.50
C ASP A 57 -7.91 -11.05 -9.40
N SER A 58 -6.85 -10.24 -9.33
CA SER A 58 -5.61 -10.49 -10.08
C SER A 58 -4.90 -11.79 -9.70
N MET A 59 -5.12 -12.30 -8.49
CA MET A 59 -4.54 -13.55 -8.02
C MET A 59 -5.39 -14.78 -8.38
N ARG A 60 -6.66 -14.57 -8.72
CA ARG A 60 -7.62 -15.62 -9.09
C ARG A 60 -7.65 -15.87 -10.60
N ALA A 61 -7.24 -14.88 -11.39
CA ALA A 61 -7.03 -15.00 -12.83
C ALA A 61 -5.73 -15.77 -13.15
#